data_AF-A0A7S2EGP7-F1
#
_entry.id   AF-A0A7S2EGP7-F1
#
_cell.length_a   1.000
_cell.length_b   1.000
_cell.length_c   1.000
_cell.angle_alpha   90.00
_cell.angle_beta   90.00
_cell.angle_gamma   90.00
#
_symmetry.space_group_name_H-M   'P 1'
#
loop_
_entity.id
_entity.type
_entity.pdbx_description
1 polymer ?
#
loop_
_entity_poly.entity_id
_entity_poly.type
_entity_poly.pdbx_seq_one_letter_code
_entity_poly.pdbx_strand_id
1 'polypeptide(L)'
;DEYVNNTGLMWELAPKYNALVIFAEHRYEGESVPNFTITDSNNNTTSAIENCLSYATSKQALADYISLLSHINPNHIRPVIAFGGSYGGMLASWIRMLYPGSVAGSIASSAPIW
;
A
#
# COMPACT_ATOMS: atom_id res chain seq x y z
N ASP A 1 -16.91 9.41 5.95
CA ASP A 1 -15.59 9.90 6.40
C ASP A 1 -14.48 9.04 5.85
N GLU A 2 -13.47 9.68 5.26
CA GLU A 2 -12.33 9.02 4.63
C GLU A 2 -11.38 8.44 5.71
N TYR A 3 -10.75 7.29 5.45
CA TYR A 3 -9.84 6.62 6.40
C TYR A 3 -8.73 7.57 6.91
N VAL A 4 -8.23 8.41 6.02
CA VAL A 4 -7.28 9.51 6.27
C VAL A 4 -7.66 10.36 7.49
N ASN A 5 -8.94 10.70 7.65
CA ASN A 5 -9.41 11.58 8.71
C ASN A 5 -9.44 10.90 10.09
N ASN A 6 -9.31 9.58 10.14
CA ASN A 6 -9.34 8.79 11.38
C ASN A 6 -7.93 8.41 11.88
N THR A 7 -6.86 8.97 11.28
CA THR A 7 -5.46 8.60 11.56
C THR A 7 -4.65 9.76 12.15
N GLY A 8 -5.12 10.33 13.27
CA GLY A 8 -4.58 11.55 13.89
C GLY A 8 -3.06 11.56 14.12
N LEU A 9 -2.48 10.44 14.58
CA LEU A 9 -1.06 10.37 14.91
C LEU A 9 -0.14 10.73 13.73
N MET A 10 -0.49 10.36 12.50
CA MET A 10 0.31 10.70 11.32
C MET A 10 0.33 12.21 11.09
N TRP A 11 -0.81 12.87 11.26
CA TRP A 11 -0.96 14.32 11.10
C TRP A 11 -0.26 15.12 12.20
N GLU A 12 -0.22 14.59 13.42
CA GLU A 12 0.49 15.22 14.55
C GLU A 12 2.02 15.10 14.42
N LEU A 13 2.52 13.94 13.99
CA LEU A 13 3.95 13.68 13.90
C LEU A 13 4.59 14.26 12.64
N ALA A 14 3.86 14.35 11.53
CA ALA A 14 4.44 14.77 10.26
C ALA A 14 5.04 16.19 10.30
N PRO A 15 4.39 17.23 10.86
CA PRO A 15 5.00 18.54 11.02
C PRO A 15 6.24 18.52 11.92
N LYS A 16 6.20 17.73 13.02
CA LYS A 16 7.31 17.63 13.97
C LYS A 16 8.58 17.06 13.35
N TYR A 17 8.43 16.10 12.43
CA TYR A 17 9.56 15.45 11.74
C TYR A 17 9.83 16.00 10.35
N ASN A 18 9.10 17.03 9.91
CA ASN A 18 9.13 17.53 8.55
C ASN A 18 8.96 16.39 7.52
N ALA A 19 8.00 15.51 7.78
CA ALA A 19 7.79 14.28 7.01
C ALA A 19 6.74 14.49 5.92
N LEU A 20 6.96 13.82 4.77
CA LEU A 20 5.95 13.63 3.75
C LEU A 20 4.97 12.54 4.20
N VAL A 21 3.67 12.80 4.10
CA VAL A 21 2.60 11.83 4.39
C VAL A 21 2.06 11.27 3.08
N ILE A 22 2.00 9.95 2.98
CA ILE A 22 1.49 9.23 1.81
C ILE A 22 0.47 8.20 2.30
N PHE A 23 -0.75 8.27 1.77
CA PHE A 23 -1.75 7.22 1.92
C PHE A 23 -1.82 6.45 0.60
N ALA A 24 -1.26 5.23 0.61
CA ALA A 24 -1.30 4.35 -0.54
C ALA A 24 -2.55 3.46 -0.45
N GLU A 25 -3.50 3.66 -1.35
CA GLU A 25 -4.70 2.84 -1.43
C GLU A 25 -4.33 1.39 -1.80
N HIS A 26 -5.03 0.43 -1.20
CA HIS A 26 -4.78 -0.99 -1.42
C HIS A 26 -5.34 -1.40 -2.79
N ARG A 27 -4.63 -2.27 -3.51
CA ARG A 27 -5.16 -2.86 -4.75
C ARG A 27 -6.55 -3.47 -4.52
N TYR A 28 -7.44 -3.30 -5.49
CA TYR A 28 -8.84 -3.72 -5.44
C TYR A 28 -9.73 -3.00 -4.40
N GLU A 29 -9.23 -1.97 -3.72
CA GLU A 29 -10.02 -1.09 -2.88
C GLU A 29 -10.19 0.28 -3.57
N GLY A 30 -11.34 0.93 -3.34
CA GLY A 30 -11.61 2.27 -3.85
C GLY A 30 -11.44 2.39 -5.37
N GLU A 31 -10.55 3.30 -5.80
CA GLU A 31 -10.25 3.55 -7.21
C GLU A 31 -9.06 2.73 -7.72
N SER A 32 -8.31 2.08 -6.81
CA SER A 32 -7.11 1.30 -7.09
C SER A 32 -7.41 -0.11 -7.61
N VAL A 33 -8.27 -0.20 -8.62
CA VAL A 33 -8.62 -1.44 -9.31
C VAL A 33 -7.78 -1.56 -10.58
N PRO A 34 -6.92 -2.59 -10.72
CA PRO A 34 -6.11 -2.70 -11.91
C PRO A 34 -6.99 -2.92 -13.14
N ASN A 35 -6.73 -2.16 -14.20
CA ASN A 35 -7.48 -2.24 -15.44
C ASN A 35 -7.02 -3.45 -16.26
N PHE A 36 -7.61 -4.61 -15.97
CA PHE A 36 -7.39 -5.82 -16.76
C PHE A 36 -8.43 -5.89 -17.86
N THR A 37 -7.95 -5.94 -19.10
CA THR A 37 -8.79 -6.17 -20.26
C THR A 37 -8.35 -7.41 -21.03
N ILE A 38 -9.32 -8.14 -21.57
CA ILE A 38 -9.08 -9.23 -22.52
C ILE A 38 -9.65 -8.79 -23.86
N THR A 39 -8.82 -8.89 -24.90
CA THR A 39 -9.23 -8.67 -26.29
C THR A 39 -9.39 -10.02 -26.98
N ASP A 40 -10.59 -10.31 -27.50
CA ASP A 40 -10.86 -11.54 -28.25
C ASP A 40 -10.28 -11.50 -29.68
N SER A 41 -10.37 -12.62 -30.40
CA SER A 41 -9.93 -12.71 -31.80
C SER A 41 -10.69 -11.80 -32.77
N ASN A 42 -11.84 -11.26 -32.34
CA ASN A 42 -12.69 -10.34 -33.10
C ASN A 42 -12.44 -8.87 -32.71
N ASN A 43 -11.38 -8.61 -31.94
CA ASN A 43 -10.98 -7.29 -31.47
C ASN A 43 -11.95 -6.64 -30.46
N ASN A 44 -12.80 -7.43 -29.79
CA ASN A 44 -13.66 -6.95 -28.71
C ASN A 44 -12.91 -6.97 -27.39
N THR A 45 -12.89 -5.85 -26.68
CA THR A 45 -12.20 -5.70 -25.39
C THR A 45 -13.19 -5.66 -24.24
N THR A 46 -13.03 -6.55 -23.26
CA THR A 46 -13.90 -6.66 -22.08
C THR A 46 -13.08 -6.61 -20.79
N SER A 47 -13.70 -6.16 -19.70
CA SER A 47 -13.08 -6.18 -18.36
C SER A 47 -12.85 -7.63 -17.93
N ALA A 48 -11.64 -7.90 -17.43
CA ALA A 48 -11.20 -9.21 -16.97
C ALA A 48 -10.98 -9.27 -15.45
N ILE A 49 -11.50 -8.29 -14.70
CA ILE A 49 -11.28 -8.14 -13.26
C ILE A 49 -11.61 -9.41 -12.47
N GLU A 50 -12.74 -10.07 -12.76
CA GLU A 50 -13.17 -11.29 -12.05
C GLU A 50 -12.16 -12.43 -12.19
N ASN A 51 -11.53 -12.55 -13.36
CA ASN A 51 -10.50 -13.56 -13.63
C ASN A 51 -9.15 -13.21 -12.99
N CYS A 52 -9.00 -12.01 -12.42
CA CYS A 52 -7.76 -11.47 -11.89
C CYS A 52 -7.75 -11.33 -10.37
N LEU A 53 -8.81 -11.74 -9.67
CA LEU A 53 -8.85 -11.75 -8.19
C LEU A 53 -7.75 -12.61 -7.55
N SER A 54 -7.13 -13.51 -8.31
CA SER A 54 -5.91 -14.21 -7.89
C SER A 54 -4.74 -13.27 -7.54
N TYR A 55 -4.75 -12.04 -8.05
CA TYR A 55 -3.78 -11.00 -7.70
C TYR A 55 -4.18 -10.17 -6.47
N ALA A 56 -5.37 -10.38 -5.90
CA ALA A 56 -5.82 -9.74 -4.66
C ALA A 56 -5.17 -10.43 -3.45
N THR A 57 -3.85 -10.26 -3.33
CA THR A 57 -3.05 -10.87 -2.27
C THR A 57 -2.26 -9.80 -1.52
N SER A 58 -2.03 -10.04 -0.23
CA SER A 58 -1.18 -9.18 0.60
C SER A 58 0.24 -9.07 0.03
N LYS A 59 0.82 -10.17 -0.46
CA LYS A 59 2.14 -10.16 -1.12
C LYS A 59 2.23 -9.17 -2.26
N GLN A 60 1.20 -9.14 -3.10
CA GLN A 60 1.18 -8.25 -4.25
C GLN A 60 0.90 -6.79 -3.82
N ALA A 61 0.03 -6.56 -2.83
CA ALA A 61 -0.17 -5.23 -2.26
C ALA A 61 1.13 -4.66 -1.65
N LEU A 62 1.91 -5.50 -0.95
CA LEU A 62 3.23 -5.12 -0.45
C LEU A 62 4.19 -4.75 -1.59
N ALA A 63 4.16 -5.49 -2.70
CA ALA A 63 4.97 -5.16 -3.88
C ALA A 63 4.56 -3.81 -4.50
N ASP A 64 3.27 -3.47 -4.55
CA ASP A 64 2.80 -2.17 -5.01
C ASP A 64 3.36 -1.03 -4.16
N TYR A 65 3.32 -1.19 -2.84
CA TYR A 65 3.85 -0.18 -1.91
C TYR A 65 5.36 0.01 -2.10
N ILE A 66 6.12 -1.06 -2.33
CA ILE A 66 7.54 -0.94 -2.63
C ILE A 66 7.78 -0.26 -3.98
N SER A 67 7.02 -0.60 -5.01
CA SER A 67 7.11 0.07 -6.32
C SER A 67 6.80 1.56 -6.21
N LEU A 68 5.77 1.93 -5.44
CA LEU A 68 5.42 3.33 -5.14
C LEU A 68 6.55 4.04 -4.40
N LEU A 69 7.14 3.42 -3.38
CA LEU A 69 8.26 3.99 -2.63
C LEU A 69 9.50 4.18 -3.52
N SER A 70 9.78 3.26 -4.42
CA SER A 70 10.87 3.42 -5.39
C SER A 70 10.63 4.58 -6.36
N HIS A 71 9.37 4.87 -6.70
CA HIS A 71 9.04 6.05 -7.51
C HIS A 71 9.23 7.36 -6.73
N ILE A 72 8.78 7.40 -5.48
CA ILE A 72 8.80 8.63 -4.65
C ILE A 72 10.19 8.89 -4.06
N ASN A 73 10.94 7.83 -3.72
CA ASN A 73 12.23 7.88 -3.03
C ASN A 73 13.27 6.96 -3.72
N PRO A 74 13.61 7.22 -5.00
CA PRO A 74 14.39 6.30 -5.84
C PRO A 74 15.79 5.98 -5.31
N ASN A 75 16.40 6.90 -4.57
CA ASN A 75 17.74 6.71 -3.99
C ASN A 75 17.71 6.22 -2.55
N HIS A 76 16.52 5.96 -1.98
CA HIS A 76 16.33 5.45 -0.61
C HIS A 76 17.00 6.32 0.48
N ILE A 77 17.21 7.61 0.19
CA ILE A 77 17.92 8.54 1.07
C ILE A 77 17.09 9.00 2.27
N ARG A 78 15.76 8.97 2.15
CA ARG A 78 14.83 9.34 3.23
C ARG A 78 14.36 8.08 3.96
N PRO A 79 14.45 8.02 5.31
CA PRO A 79 13.89 6.92 6.07
C PRO A 79 12.37 6.90 5.94
N VAL A 80 11.80 5.71 5.74
CA VAL A 80 10.36 5.50 5.60
C VAL A 80 9.84 4.74 6.82
N ILE A 81 8.76 5.25 7.43
CA ILE A 81 8.03 4.57 8.51
C ILE A 81 6.66 4.17 7.99
N ALA A 82 6.36 2.87 8.01
CA ALA A 82 5.05 2.36 7.61
C ALA A 82 4.04 2.51 8.76
N PHE A 83 2.82 2.94 8.46
CA PHE A 83 1.72 3.02 9.41
C PHE A 83 0.56 2.16 8.94
N GLY A 84 -0.16 1.55 9.88
CA GLY A 84 -1.42 0.89 9.57
C GLY A 84 -2.17 0.40 10.80
N GLY A 85 -3.49 0.29 10.67
CA GLY A 85 -4.39 -0.26 11.68
C GLY A 85 -5.09 -1.53 11.19
N SER A 86 -5.40 -2.48 12.09
CA SER A 86 -6.09 -3.74 11.74
C SER A 86 -5.30 -4.50 10.65
N TYR A 87 -5.94 -4.90 9.54
CA TYR A 87 -5.27 -5.49 8.39
C TYR A 87 -4.16 -4.57 7.83
N GLY A 88 -4.37 -3.25 7.79
CA GLY A 88 -3.32 -2.30 7.44
C GLY A 88 -2.13 -2.37 8.40
N GLY A 89 -2.35 -2.68 9.68
CA GLY A 89 -1.29 -2.91 10.66
C GLY A 89 -0.52 -4.21 10.41
N MET A 90 -1.20 -5.26 9.91
CA MET A 90 -0.55 -6.49 9.45
C MET A 90 0.35 -6.18 8.25
N LEU A 91 -0.15 -5.43 7.26
CA LEU A 91 0.64 -4.96 6.11
C LEU A 91 1.84 -4.11 6.54
N ALA A 92 1.65 -3.16 7.47
CA ALA A 92 2.73 -2.34 8.01
C ALA A 92 3.83 -3.17 8.69
N SER A 93 3.45 -4.20 9.44
CA SER A 93 4.40 -5.15 10.04
C SER A 93 5.15 -5.93 8.97
N TRP A 94 4.42 -6.53 8.03
CA TRP A 94 5.00 -7.41 7.01
C TRP A 94 5.89 -6.67 6.02
N ILE A 95 5.54 -5.43 5.63
CA ILE A 95 6.40 -4.67 4.73
C ILE A 95 7.76 -4.35 5.36
N ARG A 96 7.77 -4.05 6.67
CA ARG A 96 9.02 -3.82 7.41
C ARG A 96 9.84 -5.11 7.51
N MET A 97 9.19 -6.26 7.76
CA MET A 97 9.88 -7.56 7.84
C MET A 97 10.48 -7.99 6.49
N LEU A 98 9.73 -7.84 5.40
CA LEU A 98 10.11 -8.35 4.08
C LEU A 98 11.01 -7.39 3.30
N TYR A 99 10.90 -6.08 3.54
CA TYR A 99 11.64 -5.04 2.81
C TYR A 99 12.38 -4.07 3.73
N PRO A 100 13.29 -4.57 4.60
CA PRO A 100 13.93 -3.74 5.62
C PRO A 100 14.87 -2.65 5.06
N GLY A 101 15.30 -2.76 3.79
CA GLY A 101 16.09 -1.74 3.09
C GLY A 101 15.26 -0.59 2.50
N SER A 102 13.93 -0.76 2.38
CA SER A 102 13.02 0.27 1.87
C SER A 102 12.20 0.92 2.99
N VAL A 103 11.88 0.16 4.03
CA VAL A 103 11.07 0.62 5.17
C VAL A 103 11.91 0.50 6.44
N ALA A 104 12.24 1.63 7.07
CA ALA A 104 13.12 1.70 8.24
C ALA A 104 12.44 1.24 9.54
N GLY A 105 11.11 1.41 9.64
CA GLY A 105 10.32 0.99 10.80
C GLY A 105 8.83 0.94 10.49
N SER A 106 8.03 0.44 11.43
CA SER A 106 6.58 0.36 11.28
C SER A 106 5.84 0.59 12.60
N ILE A 107 4.71 1.28 12.53
CA ILE A 107 3.71 1.38 13.60
C ILE A 107 2.49 0.56 13.17
N ALA A 108 2.35 -0.62 13.77
CA ALA A 108 1.31 -1.59 13.47
C ALA A 108 0.25 -1.61 14.58
N SER A 109 -0.77 -0.77 14.42
CA SER A 109 -1.82 -0.59 15.44
C SER A 109 -2.88 -1.70 15.36
N SER A 110 -3.13 -2.38 16.48
CA SER A 110 -4.15 -3.43 16.60
C SER A 110 -4.11 -4.49 15.48
N ALA A 111 -2.90 -4.94 15.12
CA ALA A 111 -2.68 -5.90 14.05
C ALA A 111 -2.79 -7.35 14.56
N PRO A 112 -3.78 -8.16 14.11
CA PRO A 112 -3.91 -9.55 14.52
C PRO A 112 -2.96 -10.43 13.70
N ILE A 113 -1.70 -10.53 14.13
CA ILE A 113 -0.64 -11.28 13.44
C ILE A 113 -0.40 -12.69 14.03
N TRP A 114 -1.20 -13.11 15.01
CA TRP A 114 -1.12 -14.39 15.72
C TRP A 114 -2.42 -15.17 15.60
#